data_AF-A0A0Q3HXP6-F1
#
_entry.id   AF-A0A0Q3HXP6-F1
#
_cell.length_a   1.000
_cell.length_b   1.000
_cell.length_c   1.000
_cell.angle_alpha   90.00
_cell.angle_beta   90.00
_cell.angle_gamma   90.00
#
_symmetry.space_group_name_H-M   'P 1'
#
loop_
_entity.id
_entity.type
_entity.pdbx_description
1 polymer ?
#
loop_
_entity_poly.entity_id
_entity_poly.type
_entity_poly.pdbx_seq_one_letter_code
_entity_poly.pdbx_strand_id
1 'polypeptide(L)'
;MPTTSGHDVLRAMAAVVMDEQKAAWPEVVGLSSRMAARKIHGDRPDVSLEFHLVGDNVPPSFDAHRVRIFLSPATAKVAQTPVVG
;
A
#
# COMPACT_ATOMS: atom_id res chain seq x y z
N MET A 1 -40.65 10.44 -0.87
CA MET A 1 -39.59 9.65 -0.19
C MET A 1 -38.68 9.11 -1.28
N PRO A 2 -37.37 9.39 -1.31
CA PRO A 2 -36.51 8.83 -2.34
C PRO A 2 -36.06 7.43 -1.92
N THR A 3 -36.53 6.42 -2.64
CA THR A 3 -36.05 5.04 -2.54
C THR A 3 -34.64 4.99 -3.14
N THR A 4 -33.62 5.15 -2.29
CA THR A 4 -32.24 4.92 -2.70
C THR A 4 -32.05 3.42 -2.87
N SER A 5 -31.82 3.00 -4.11
CA SER A 5 -31.59 1.61 -4.50
C SER A 5 -30.35 1.07 -3.81
N GLY A 6 -30.42 -0.17 -3.28
CA GLY A 6 -29.34 -0.78 -2.52
C GLY A 6 -27.99 -0.89 -3.26
N HIS A 7 -27.97 -0.76 -4.58
CA HIS A 7 -26.74 -0.72 -5.37
C HIS A 7 -25.93 0.57 -5.20
N ASP A 8 -26.61 1.71 -5.03
CA ASP A 8 -25.94 3.01 -4.83
C ASP A 8 -25.37 3.10 -3.41
N VAL A 9 -26.08 2.54 -2.43
CA VAL A 9 -25.58 2.40 -1.06
C VAL A 9 -24.36 1.47 -1.02
N LEU A 10 -24.39 0.33 -1.73
CA LEU A 10 -23.25 -0.58 -1.76
C LEU A 10 -22.01 0.04 -2.43
N ARG A 11 -22.19 0.82 -3.50
CA ARG A 11 -21.09 1.55 -4.16
C ARG A 11 -20.53 2.67 -3.28
N ALA A 12 -21.38 3.42 -2.60
CA ALA A 12 -20.95 4.45 -1.67
C ALA A 12 -20.22 3.86 -0.46
N MET A 13 -20.73 2.75 0.09
CA MET A 13 -20.06 2.01 1.16
C MET A 13 -18.70 1.48 0.68
N ALA A 14 -18.63 0.85 -0.49
CA ALA A 14 -17.38 0.39 -1.09
C ALA A 14 -16.34 1.53 -1.22
N ALA A 15 -16.77 2.72 -1.66
CA ALA A 15 -15.90 3.89 -1.73
C ALA A 15 -15.46 4.40 -0.36
N VAL A 16 -16.33 4.35 0.67
CA VAL A 16 -15.99 4.73 2.05
C VAL A 16 -15.02 3.71 2.69
N VAL A 17 -15.24 2.40 2.54
CA VAL A 17 -14.25 1.40 3.01
C VAL A 17 -12.95 1.44 2.20
N MET A 18 -12.96 1.90 0.95
CA MET A 18 -11.75 2.18 0.16
C MET A 18 -10.99 3.42 0.67
N ASP A 19 -11.71 4.43 1.19
CA ASP A 19 -11.14 5.62 1.83
C ASP A 19 -10.55 5.31 3.23
N GLU A 20 -11.12 4.33 3.95
CA GLU A 20 -10.63 3.86 5.27
C GLU A 20 -9.47 2.84 5.18
N GLN A 21 -9.08 2.47 3.98
CA GLN A 21 -8.13 1.40 3.72
C GLN A 21 -6.70 1.97 3.75
N LYS A 22 -5.88 1.51 4.71
CA LYS A 22 -4.50 1.99 4.90
C LYS A 22 -3.73 2.01 3.58
N ALA A 23 -3.14 3.16 3.27
CA ALA A 23 -2.47 3.43 1.99
C ALA A 23 -0.98 3.78 2.13
N ALA A 24 -0.48 3.98 3.35
CA ALA A 24 0.92 4.34 3.61
C ALA A 24 1.41 3.71 4.92
N TRP A 25 2.72 3.42 4.99
CA TRP A 25 3.38 2.79 6.14
C TRP A 25 4.62 3.56 6.59
N PRO A 26 4.50 4.79 7.11
CA PRO A 26 5.67 5.54 7.58
C PRO A 26 6.41 4.83 8.71
N GLU A 27 5.73 4.02 9.52
CA GLU A 27 6.30 3.31 10.66
C GLU A 27 7.25 2.17 10.28
N VAL A 28 7.27 1.72 9.02
CA VAL A 28 8.18 0.64 8.59
C VAL A 28 9.52 1.14 8.04
N VAL A 29 9.70 2.46 7.92
CA VAL A 29 10.98 3.06 7.53
C VAL A 29 12.06 2.68 8.55
N GLY A 30 13.23 2.24 8.06
CA GLY A 30 14.33 1.75 8.89
C GLY A 30 14.20 0.30 9.39
N LEU A 31 13.08 -0.38 9.10
CA LEU A 31 12.91 -1.81 9.38
C LEU A 31 13.54 -2.67 8.27
N SER A 32 13.80 -3.93 8.59
CA SER A 32 14.20 -4.92 7.58
C SER A 32 13.06 -5.21 6.60
N SER A 33 13.41 -5.62 5.37
CA SER A 33 12.44 -6.04 4.34
C SER A 33 11.42 -7.05 4.87
N ARG A 34 11.88 -8.04 5.65
CA ARG A 34 11.01 -9.07 6.27
C ARG A 34 10.01 -8.49 7.28
N MET A 35 10.43 -7.54 8.11
CA MET A 35 9.53 -6.91 9.09
C MET A 35 8.50 -6.01 8.41
N ALA A 36 8.95 -5.21 7.43
CA ALA A 36 8.06 -4.38 6.63
C ALA A 36 7.02 -5.22 5.87
N ALA A 37 7.45 -6.30 5.22
CA ALA A 37 6.56 -7.19 4.47
C ALA A 37 5.45 -7.78 5.35
N ARG A 38 5.81 -8.28 6.54
CA ARG A 38 4.83 -8.82 7.50
C ARG A 38 3.85 -7.75 7.98
N LYS A 39 4.33 -6.54 8.24
CA LYS A 39 3.47 -5.44 8.69
C LYS A 39 2.49 -5.02 7.60
N ILE A 40 2.98 -4.79 6.38
CA ILE A 40 2.14 -4.35 5.25
C ILE A 40 1.12 -5.44 4.89
N HIS A 41 1.54 -6.69 4.78
CA HIS A 41 0.64 -7.79 4.45
C HIS A 41 -0.39 -8.07 5.57
N GLY A 42 -0.03 -7.80 6.83
CA GLY A 42 -0.98 -7.88 7.95
C GLY A 42 -2.00 -6.75 7.95
N ASP A 43 -1.62 -5.54 7.56
CA ASP A 43 -2.53 -4.39 7.48
C ASP A 43 -3.39 -4.40 6.19
N ARG A 44 -2.82 -4.85 5.06
CA ARG A 44 -3.44 -4.96 3.74
C ARG A 44 -3.05 -6.30 3.10
N PRO A 45 -3.82 -7.37 3.34
CA PRO A 45 -3.53 -8.67 2.73
C PRO A 45 -3.84 -8.72 1.22
N ASP A 46 -4.57 -7.72 0.72
CA ASP A 46 -5.03 -7.56 -0.67
C ASP A 46 -4.03 -6.86 -1.59
N VAL A 47 -2.87 -6.41 -1.07
CA VAL A 47 -1.82 -5.77 -1.89
C VAL A 47 -0.64 -6.70 -2.15
N SER A 48 -0.08 -6.60 -3.35
CA SER A 48 1.17 -7.22 -3.76
C SER A 48 2.36 -6.34 -3.36
N LEU A 49 3.44 -6.96 -2.92
CA LEU A 49 4.65 -6.25 -2.52
C LEU A 49 5.72 -6.36 -3.61
N GLU A 50 6.20 -5.23 -4.10
CA GLU A 50 7.36 -5.14 -4.99
C GLU A 50 8.55 -4.55 -4.22
N PHE A 51 9.72 -5.19 -4.32
CA PHE A 51 10.95 -4.72 -3.66
C PHE A 51 11.90 -4.14 -4.69
N HIS A 52 12.43 -2.96 -4.37
CA HIS A 52 13.42 -2.25 -5.18
C HIS A 52 14.55 -1.74 -4.29
N LEU A 53 15.69 -1.45 -4.89
CA LEU A 53 16.72 -0.65 -4.26
C LEU A 53 16.47 0.83 -4.56
N VAL A 54 16.86 1.70 -3.64
CA VAL A 54 16.89 3.15 -3.91
C VAL A 54 17.82 3.40 -5.10
N GLY A 55 17.29 4.08 -6.11
CA GLY A 55 18.00 4.37 -7.37
C GLY A 55 17.61 3.45 -8.54
N ASP A 56 16.84 2.38 -8.30
CA ASP A 56 16.29 1.56 -9.37
C ASP A 56 15.37 2.41 -10.26
N ASN A 57 15.51 2.25 -11.59
CA ASN A 57 14.58 2.87 -12.54
C ASN A 57 13.28 2.07 -12.57
N VAL A 58 12.30 2.53 -11.81
CA VAL A 58 10.98 1.90 -11.71
C VAL A 58 9.97 2.69 -12.57
N PRO A 59 9.26 2.04 -13.50
CA PRO A 59 8.28 2.73 -14.33
C PRO A 59 7.17 3.41 -13.50
N PRO A 60 6.77 4.64 -13.87
CA PRO A 60 5.63 5.32 -13.26
C PRO A 60 4.34 4.68 -13.77
N SER A 61 3.93 3.61 -13.10
CA SER A 61 2.59 3.03 -13.23
C SER A 61 1.94 3.07 -11.87
N PHE A 62 0.63 3.36 -11.83
CA PHE A 62 -0.16 3.28 -10.61
C PHE A 62 -0.92 1.95 -10.60
N ASP A 63 -0.82 1.22 -9.48
CA ASP A 63 -1.60 0.04 -9.17
C ASP A 63 -2.12 0.13 -7.72
N ALA A 64 -3.44 0.21 -7.57
CA ALA A 64 -4.11 0.32 -6.27
C ALA A 64 -3.96 -0.95 -5.39
N HIS A 65 -3.49 -2.06 -5.97
CA HIS A 65 -3.23 -3.32 -5.29
C HIS A 65 -1.73 -3.62 -5.19
N ARG A 66 -0.87 -2.61 -5.32
CA ARG A 66 0.57 -2.76 -5.15
C ARG A 66 1.10 -1.82 -4.09
N VAL A 67 2.11 -2.27 -3.35
CA VAL A 67 2.98 -1.42 -2.53
C VAL A 67 4.42 -1.68 -2.95
N ARG A 68 5.12 -0.61 -3.36
CA ARG A 68 6.55 -0.65 -3.65
C ARG A 68 7.36 -0.32 -2.40
N ILE A 69 8.32 -1.17 -2.08
CA ILE A 69 9.22 -1.05 -0.92
C ILE A 69 10.63 -0.78 -1.45
N PHE A 70 11.11 0.44 -1.25
CA PHE A 70 12.46 0.84 -1.60
C PHE A 70 13.42 0.62 -0.42
N LEU A 71 14.42 -0.24 -0.64
CA LEU A 71 15.44 -0.57 0.34
C LEU A 71 16.72 0.24 0.09
N SER A 72 17.35 0.67 1.17
CA SER A 72 18.67 1.28 1.12
C SER A 72 19.70 0.20 0.74
N PRO A 73 20.51 0.40 -0.32
CA PRO A 73 21.54 -0.56 -0.70
C PRO A 73 22.63 -0.72 0.37
N ALA A 74 22.84 0.29 1.22
CA ALA A 74 23.85 0.27 2.27
C ALA A 74 23.43 -0.54 3.52
N THR A 75 22.13 -0.59 3.83
CA THR A 75 21.63 -1.14 5.10
C THR A 75 20.61 -2.26 4.93
N ALA A 76 20.16 -2.53 3.70
CA ALA A 76 19.07 -3.46 3.37
C ALA A 76 17.76 -3.20 4.14
N LYS A 77 17.56 -1.96 4.60
CA LYS A 77 16.38 -1.49 5.33
C LYS A 77 15.52 -0.60 4.46
N VAL A 78 14.24 -0.51 4.79
CA VAL A 78 13.30 0.39 4.12
C VAL A 78 13.80 1.82 4.23
N ALA A 79 14.00 2.48 3.09
CA ALA A 79 14.57 3.82 3.00
C ALA A 79 13.52 4.91 2.81
N GLN A 80 12.33 4.55 2.32
CA GLN A 80 11.24 5.48 2.01
C GLN A 80 9.92 4.90 2.51
N THR A 81 8.98 5.78 2.86
CA THR A 81 7.62 5.37 3.26
C THR A 81 6.97 4.57 2.13
N PRO A 82 6.63 3.29 2.34
CA PRO A 82 5.88 2.53 1.35
C PRO A 82 4.47 3.11 1.24
N VAL A 83 3.99 3.22 0.01
CA VAL A 83 2.66 3.72 -0.32
C VAL A 83 2.01 2.78 -1.34
N VAL A 84 0.69 2.74 -1.36
CA VAL A 84 -0.05 2.07 -2.43
C VAL A 84 0.18 2.82 -3.75
N GLY A 85 0.55 2.06 -4.79
CA GLY A 85 0.83 2.59 -6.13
C GLY A 85 1.72 1.72 -6.99
#